data_AF-A0A961CBI4-F1
#
_entry.id   AF-A0A961CBI4-F1
#
_cell.length_a   1.000
_cell.length_b   1.000
_cell.length_c   1.000
_cell.angle_alpha   90.00
_cell.angle_beta   90.00
_cell.angle_gamma   90.00
#
_symmetry.space_group_name_H-M   'P 1'
#
loop_
_entity.id
_entity.type
_entity.pdbx_description
1 polymer ?
#
loop_
_entity_poly.entity_id
_entity_poly.type
_entity_poly.pdbx_seq_one_letter_code
_entity_poly.pdbx_strand_id
1 'polypeptide(L)'
;SAREVAPLVASLHTLGEQVRAGELERFAGRLGELDERQRELLDALTKGIVAKLLHEPTVGLKDAAGTPKGERLAEALRDLFDL
;
A
#
# COMPACT_ATOMS: atom_id res chain seq x y z
N SER A 1 2.34 2.48 -21.33
CA SER A 1 0.94 2.93 -21.12
C SER A 1 0.49 2.71 -19.67
N ALA A 2 -0.52 3.43 -19.16
CA ALA A 2 -1.01 3.25 -17.78
C ALA A 2 -1.47 1.82 -17.44
N ARG A 3 -1.80 1.00 -18.45
CA ARG A 3 -2.12 -0.42 -18.30
C ARG A 3 -0.90 -1.28 -17.94
N GLU A 4 0.30 -0.90 -18.37
CA GLU A 4 1.54 -1.65 -18.09
C GLU A 4 1.97 -1.54 -16.63
N VAL A 5 1.67 -0.42 -15.97
CA VAL A 5 2.04 -0.20 -14.57
C VAL A 5 0.97 -0.70 -13.59
N ALA A 6 -0.23 -1.04 -14.09
CA ALA A 6 -1.34 -1.47 -13.24
C ALA A 6 -1.03 -2.72 -12.39
N PRO A 7 -0.35 -3.77 -12.91
CA PRO A 7 0.03 -4.92 -12.08
C PRO A 7 0.96 -4.53 -10.93
N LEU A 8 1.94 -3.67 -11.19
CA LEU A 8 2.88 -3.22 -10.16
C LEU A 8 2.20 -2.37 -9.08
N VAL A 9 1.26 -1.50 -9.48
CA VAL A 9 0.41 -0.77 -8.52
C VAL A 9 -0.38 -1.74 -7.66
N ALA A 10 -0.96 -2.79 -8.25
CA ALA A 10 -1.69 -3.79 -7.50
C ALA A 10 -0.79 -4.52 -6.49
N SER A 11 0.40 -4.97 -6.88
CA SER A 11 1.39 -5.60 -5.99
C SER A 11 1.77 -4.67 -4.83
N LEU A 12 2.00 -3.38 -5.09
CA LEU A 12 2.33 -2.39 -4.06
C LEU A 12 1.19 -2.21 -3.03
N HIS A 13 -0.07 -2.17 -3.50
CA HIS A 13 -1.23 -2.11 -2.60
C HIS A 13 -1.39 -3.40 -1.79
N THR A 14 -1.16 -4.56 -2.40
CA THR A 14 -1.16 -5.85 -1.70
C THR A 14 -0.09 -5.89 -0.61
N LEU A 15 1.13 -5.44 -0.89
CA LEU A 15 2.20 -5.34 0.11
C LEU A 15 1.79 -4.41 1.27
N GLY A 16 1.22 -3.24 0.95
CA GLY A 16 0.74 -2.30 1.97
C GLY A 16 -0.31 -2.90 2.90
N GLU A 17 -1.26 -3.66 2.35
CA GLU A 17 -2.28 -4.35 3.15
C GLU A 17 -1.72 -5.52 3.95
N GLN A 18 -0.75 -6.26 3.42
CA GLN A 18 -0.07 -7.33 4.16
C GLN A 18 0.67 -6.77 5.39
N VAL A 19 1.41 -5.67 5.21
CA VAL A 19 2.08 -4.99 6.33
C VAL A 19 1.07 -4.51 7.36
N ARG A 20 -0.02 -3.86 6.93
CA ARG A 20 -1.07 -3.36 7.83
C ARG A 20 -1.70 -4.49 8.64
N ALA A 21 -2.11 -5.57 7.97
CA ALA A 21 -2.74 -6.72 8.60
C ALA A 21 -1.79 -7.39 9.60
N GLY A 22 -0.53 -7.60 9.20
CA GLY A 22 0.50 -8.18 10.07
C GLY A 22 0.76 -7.35 11.33
N GLU A 23 0.76 -6.03 11.24
CA GLU A 23 0.92 -5.17 12.41
C GLU A 23 -0.32 -5.19 13.33
N LEU A 24 -1.54 -5.22 12.76
CA LEU A 24 -2.75 -5.38 13.57
C LEU A 24 -2.76 -6.71 14.33
N GLU A 25 -2.35 -7.81 13.68
CA GLU A 25 -2.21 -9.11 14.31
C GLU A 25 -1.14 -9.09 15.41
N ARG A 26 0.04 -8.53 15.12
CA ARG A 26 1.15 -8.40 16.07
C ARG A 26 0.76 -7.64 17.34
N PHE A 27 -0.10 -6.64 17.22
CA PHE A 27 -0.55 -5.82 18.34
C PHE A 27 -1.90 -6.24 18.94
N ALA A 28 -2.58 -7.24 18.38
CA ALA A 28 -3.90 -7.68 18.86
C ALA A 28 -3.91 -8.01 20.36
N GLY A 29 -2.92 -8.75 20.85
CA GLY A 29 -2.78 -9.07 22.28
C GLY A 29 -2.42 -7.89 23.17
N ARG A 30 -1.86 -6.80 22.60
CA ARG A 30 -1.48 -5.58 23.34
C ARG A 30 -2.57 -4.52 23.38
N LEU A 31 -3.48 -4.54 22.41
CA LEU A 31 -4.60 -3.60 22.31
C LEU A 31 -5.71 -3.88 23.33
N GLY A 32 -5.68 -5.05 23.98
CA GLY A 32 -6.70 -5.48 24.92
C GLY A 32 -8.02 -5.84 24.22
N GLU A 33 -9.09 -5.99 25.00
CA GLU A 33 -10.42 -6.20 24.42
C GLU A 33 -10.97 -4.89 23.86
N LEU A 34 -11.04 -4.82 22.53
CA LEU A 34 -11.75 -3.76 21.82
C LEU A 34 -13.23 -4.14 21.67
N ASP A 35 -14.12 -3.16 21.72
CA ASP A 35 -15.48 -3.36 21.22
C ASP A 35 -15.51 -3.33 19.68
N GLU A 36 -16.66 -3.65 19.09
CA GLU A 36 -16.78 -3.73 17.62
C GLU A 36 -16.54 -2.37 16.93
N ARG A 37 -17.06 -1.30 17.53
CA ARG A 37 -16.89 0.05 17.00
C ARG A 37 -15.41 0.48 17.04
N GLN A 38 -14.69 0.12 18.09
CA GLN A 38 -13.26 0.40 18.23
C GLN A 38 -12.43 -0.39 17.21
N ARG A 39 -12.78 -1.66 16.95
CA ARG A 39 -12.16 -2.46 15.87
C ARG A 39 -12.37 -1.83 14.51
N GLU A 40 -13.60 -1.43 14.19
CA GLU A 40 -13.91 -0.74 12.92
C GLU A 40 -13.14 0.58 12.77
N LEU A 41 -13.07 1.39 13.84
CA LEU A 41 -12.32 2.65 13.83
C LEU A 41 -10.81 2.43 13.61
N LEU A 42 -10.24 1.41 14.25
CA LEU A 42 -8.83 1.07 14.08
C LEU A 42 -8.55 0.56 12.66
N ASP A 43 -9.42 -0.28 12.10
CA ASP A 43 -9.31 -0.74 10.72
C ASP A 43 -9.40 0.43 9.73
N ALA A 44 -10.39 1.31 9.89
CA ALA A 44 -10.55 2.50 9.04
C ALA A 44 -9.35 3.45 9.15
N LEU A 45 -8.84 3.69 10.36
CA LEU A 45 -7.68 4.53 10.60
C LEU A 45 -6.45 3.98 9.88
N THR A 46 -6.14 2.70 10.09
CA THR A 46 -4.94 2.07 9.52
C THR A 46 -5.03 1.97 7.99
N LYS A 47 -6.19 1.62 7.43
CA LYS A 47 -6.44 1.66 5.97
C LYS A 47 -6.24 3.06 5.41
N GLY A 48 -6.73 4.08 6.12
CA GLY A 48 -6.56 5.48 5.74
C GLY A 48 -5.09 5.92 5.69
N ILE A 49 -4.25 5.44 6.61
CA ILE A 49 -2.81 5.69 6.60
C ILE A 49 -2.15 5.06 5.37
N VAL A 50 -2.39 3.77 5.12
CA VAL A 50 -1.84 3.06 3.97
C VAL A 50 -2.27 3.71 2.66
N ALA A 51 -3.56 4.00 2.51
CA ALA A 51 -4.09 4.65 1.32
C ALA A 51 -3.43 6.01 1.04
N LYS A 52 -3.20 6.83 2.07
CA LYS A 52 -2.52 8.13 1.94
C LYS A 52 -1.05 7.97 1.55
N LEU A 53 -0.34 7.02 2.15
CA LEU A 53 1.07 6.76 1.80
C LEU A 53 1.22 6.26 0.37
N LEU A 54 0.31 5.39 -0.09
CA LEU A 54 0.37 4.81 -1.43
C LEU A 54 -0.20 5.71 -2.52
N HIS A 55 -0.89 6.80 -2.17
CA HIS A 55 -1.50 7.70 -3.15
C HIS A 55 -0.46 8.32 -4.10
N GLU A 56 0.54 9.02 -3.55
CA GLU A 56 1.55 9.73 -4.35
C GLU A 56 2.40 8.79 -5.24
N PRO A 57 2.94 7.66 -4.73
CA PRO A 57 3.62 6.69 -5.58
C PRO A 57 2.73 6.13 -6.70
N THR A 58 1.45 5.87 -6.40
CA THR A 58 0.51 5.36 -7.39
C THR A 58 0.21 6.37 -8.49
N VAL A 59 -0.04 7.64 -8.13
CA VAL A 59 -0.28 8.73 -9.08
C VAL A 59 0.97 8.98 -9.92
N GLY A 60 2.13 9.14 -9.30
CA GLY A 60 3.39 9.39 -10.00
C GLY A 60 3.76 8.29 -10.99
N LEU A 61 3.51 7.03 -10.66
CA LEU A 61 3.76 5.90 -11.56
C LEU A 61 2.79 5.88 -12.75
N LYS A 62 1.51 6.18 -12.52
CA LYS A 62 0.48 6.27 -13.58
C LYS A 62 0.75 7.43 -14.54
N ASP A 63 1.10 8.60 -14.01
CA ASP A 63 1.37 9.80 -14.80
C ASP A 63 2.63 9.64 -15.67
N ALA A 64 3.63 8.91 -15.18
CA ALA A 64 4.86 8.64 -15.91
C ALA A 64 4.77 7.40 -16.84
N ALA A 65 3.63 6.72 -16.91
CA ALA A 65 3.54 5.41 -17.56
C ALA A 65 3.82 5.46 -19.07
N GLY A 66 4.68 4.56 -19.56
CA GLY A 66 5.13 4.55 -20.95
C GLY A 66 6.20 5.61 -21.28
N THR A 67 6.81 6.23 -20.27
CA THR A 67 7.97 7.10 -20.42
C THR A 67 9.22 6.46 -19.81
N PRO A 68 10.44 6.87 -20.20
CA PRO A 68 11.68 6.42 -19.56
C PRO A 68 11.77 6.76 -18.07
N LYS A 69 11.02 7.76 -17.59
CA LYS A 69 10.90 8.06 -16.16
C LYS A 69 10.03 7.00 -15.46
N GLY A 70 8.91 6.62 -16.07
CA GLY A 70 8.01 5.60 -15.54
C GLY A 70 8.68 4.23 -15.45
N GLU A 71 9.48 3.86 -16.44
CA GLU A 71 10.27 2.61 -16.42
C GLU A 71 11.24 2.57 -15.24
N ARG A 72 12.02 3.64 -15.03
CA ARG A 72 12.94 3.76 -13.88
C ARG A 72 12.23 3.75 -12.53
N LEU A 73 11.08 4.40 -12.42
CA LEU A 73 10.27 4.36 -11.20
C LEU A 73 9.72 2.96 -10.94
N ALA A 74 9.26 2.27 -11.99
CA ALA A 74 8.77 0.90 -11.88
C ALA A 74 9.88 -0.06 -11.44
N GLU A 75 11.08 0.05 -12.02
CA GLU A 75 12.26 -0.73 -11.64
C GLU A 75 12.65 -0.47 -10.19
N ALA A 76 12.76 0.79 -9.78
CA ALA A 76 13.05 1.15 -8.39
C ALA A 76 12.02 0.59 -7.39
N LEU A 77 10.72 0.59 -7.75
CA LEU A 77 9.69 -0.01 -6.89
C LEU A 77 9.84 -1.54 -6.79
N ARG A 78 10.21 -2.23 -7.86
CA ARG A 78 10.49 -3.67 -7.80
C ARG A 78 11.70 -3.97 -6.93
N ASP A 79 12.78 -3.21 -7.08
CA ASP A 79 14.02 -3.44 -6.33
C ASP A 79 13.87 -3.11 -4.84
N LEU A 80 13.18 -2.01 -4.50
CA LEU A 80 13.03 -1.56 -3.11
C LEU A 80 12.04 -2.39 -2.31
N PHE A 81 11.02 -2.95 -2.97
CA PHE A 81 9.89 -3.59 -2.31
C PHE A 81 9.69 -5.06 -2.71
N ASP A 82 10.57 -5.62 -3.54
CA ASP A 82 10.53 -7.01 -4.02
C ASP A 82 9.17 -7.36 -4.65
N LEU A 83 8.74 -6.55 -5.64
CA LEU A 83 7.41 -6.59 -6.28
C LEU A 83 7.37 -7.20 -7.69
#